data_AF-A0A1I5LZM7-F1
#
_entry.id   AF-A0A1I5LZM7-F1
#
_cell.length_a   1.000
_cell.length_b   1.000
_cell.length_c   1.000
_cell.angle_alpha   90.00
_cell.angle_beta   90.00
_cell.angle_gamma   90.00
#
_symmetry.space_group_name_H-M   'P 1'
#
loop_
_entity.id
_entity.type
_entity.pdbx_description
1 polymer ?
#
loop_
_entity_poly.entity_id
_entity_poly.type
_entity_poly.pdbx_seq_one_letter_code
_entity_poly.pdbx_strand_id
1 'polypeptide(L)' 'MTNLEKYTNVFVENLQVTADQCKGLQYQGVELWDSVGHMTLVAALEDAFDIMLETDDIVDLSSFEKGMEILKKYDVEF' A
#
# COMPACT_ATOMS: atom_id res chain seq x y z
N MET A 1 7.47 0.04 15.52
CA MET A 1 6.19 0.07 14.78
C MET A 1 5.81 -1.34 14.44
N THR A 2 4.56 -1.70 14.63
CA THR A 2 3.96 -2.92 14.07
C THR A 2 3.95 -2.84 12.54
N ASN A 3 3.81 -3.99 11.87
CA ASN A 3 3.68 -4.02 10.41
C ASN A 3 2.46 -3.22 9.95
N LEU A 4 1.36 -3.24 10.70
CA LEU A 4 0.17 -2.44 10.42
C LEU A 4 0.45 -0.94 10.50
N GLU A 5 1.14 -0.47 11.54
CA GLU A 5 1.52 0.95 11.66
C GLU A 5 2.45 1.36 10.51
N LYS A 6 3.43 0.52 10.18
CA LYS A 6 4.37 0.77 9.09
C LYS A 6 3.66 0.86 7.74
N TYR A 7 2.78 -0.08 7.44
CA TYR A 7 1.98 -0.10 6.22
C TYR A 7 1.03 1.08 6.13
N THR A 8 0.35 1.42 7.23
CA THR A 8 -0.52 2.60 7.30
C THR A 8 0.27 3.88 7.02
N ASN A 9 1.48 4.02 7.59
CA ASN A 9 2.33 5.18 7.35
C ASN A 9 2.73 5.32 5.89
N VAL A 10 3.05 4.23 5.19
CA VAL A 10 3.36 4.28 3.75
C VAL A 10 2.21 4.89 2.95
N PHE A 11 0.97 4.53 3.26
CA PHE A 11 -0.22 5.12 2.61
C PHE A 11 -0.42 6.59 2.99
N VAL A 12 -0.30 6.90 4.28
CA VAL A 12 -0.45 8.27 4.81
C VAL A 12 0.55 9.23 4.15
N GLU A 13 1.81 8.83 4.06
CA GLU A 13 2.88 9.68 3.51
C GLU A 13 2.78 9.83 2.00
N ASN A 14 2.51 8.75 1.26
CA ASN A 14 2.48 8.79 -0.20
C ASN A 14 1.18 9.37 -0.77
N LEU A 15 0.05 9.11 -0.12
CA LEU A 15 -1.27 9.54 -0.60
C LEU A 15 -1.80 10.77 0.13
N GLN A 16 -1.03 11.34 1.08
CA GLN A 16 -1.40 12.48 1.92
C GLN A 16 -2.78 12.34 2.58
N VAL A 17 -3.10 11.12 3.01
CA VAL A 17 -4.34 10.77 3.71
C VAL A 17 -4.08 10.60 5.21
N THR A 18 -5.14 10.60 6.00
CA THR A 18 -5.06 10.21 7.41
C THR A 18 -5.14 8.68 7.57
N ALA A 19 -4.63 8.16 8.68
CA ALA A 19 -4.71 6.73 9.00
C ALA A 19 -6.15 6.19 9.03
N ASP A 20 -7.12 7.03 9.42
CA ASP A 20 -8.54 6.66 9.38
C ASP A 20 -9.08 6.56 7.96
N GLN A 21 -8.59 7.40 7.04
CA GLN A 21 -8.96 7.34 5.63
C GLN A 21 -8.33 6.16 4.89
N CYS A 22 -7.23 5.58 5.40
CA CYS A 22 -6.64 4.38 4.82
C CYS A 22 -7.60 3.18 4.87
N LYS A 23 -8.41 3.06 5.92
CA LYS A 23 -9.37 1.96 6.07
C LYS A 23 -10.45 2.07 4.99
N GLY A 24 -10.58 1.03 4.17
CA GLY A 24 -11.47 0.99 3.02
C GLY A 24 -11.03 1.90 1.86
N LEU A 25 -9.81 2.45 1.89
CA LEU A 25 -9.29 3.23 0.77
C LEU A 25 -9.11 2.33 -0.44
N GLN A 26 -9.62 2.79 -1.58
CA GLN A 26 -9.53 2.09 -2.85
C GLN A 26 -8.71 2.91 -3.86
N TYR A 27 -8.19 2.24 -4.87
CA TYR A 27 -7.56 2.87 -6.03
C TYR A 27 -8.50 3.92 -6.64
N GLN A 28 -7.97 5.10 -6.97
CA GLN A 28 -8.74 6.29 -7.38
C GLN A 28 -9.74 6.83 -6.34
N GLY A 29 -9.70 6.35 -5.09
CA GLY A 29 -10.50 6.88 -3.99
C GLY A 29 -10.02 8.23 -3.47
N VAL A 30 -8.77 8.59 -3.78
CA VAL A 30 -8.17 9.92 -3.53
C VAL A 30 -7.39 10.37 -4.75
N GLU A 31 -7.25 11.68 -4.92
CA GLU A 31 -6.59 12.29 -6.09
C GLU A 31 -5.16 11.78 -6.31
N LEU A 32 -4.43 11.53 -5.22
CA LEU A 32 -3.04 11.07 -5.27
C LEU A 32 -2.90 9.57 -5.54
N TRP A 33 -3.98 8.79 -5.50
CA TRP A 33 -3.94 7.36 -5.82
C TRP A 33 -4.41 7.10 -7.24
N ASP A 34 -3.62 7.61 -8.20
CA ASP A 34 -3.78 7.40 -9.63
C ASP A 34 -2.72 6.41 -10.17
N SER A 35 -2.54 6.34 -11.49
CA SER A 35 -1.56 5.44 -12.11
C SER A 35 -0.11 5.71 -11.68
N VAL A 36 0.27 6.97 -11.44
CA VAL A 36 1.64 7.35 -11.05
C VAL A 36 1.83 7.17 -9.55
N GLY A 37 0.88 7.67 -8.76
CA GLY A 37 0.89 7.53 -7.30
C GLY A 37 0.83 6.07 -6.87
N HIS A 38 0.15 5.21 -7.63
CA HIS A 38 0.17 3.77 -7.40
C HIS A 38 1.58 3.17 -7.53
N MET A 39 2.33 3.53 -8.58
CA MET A 39 3.72 3.06 -8.73
C MET A 39 4.64 3.60 -7.65
N THR A 40 4.43 4.85 -7.21
CA THR A 40 5.17 5.44 -6.08
C THR A 40 4.86 4.73 -4.76
N LEU A 41 3.58 4.41 -4.51
CA LEU A 41 3.15 3.67 -3.33
C LEU A 41 3.77 2.26 -3.30
N VAL A 42 3.76 1.57 -4.44
CA VAL A 42 4.39 0.25 -4.59
C VAL A 42 5.88 0.31 -4.26
N ALA A 43 6.62 1.25 -4.86
CA ALA A 43 8.05 1.40 -4.58
C ALA A 43 8.31 1.69 -3.09
N ALA A 44 7.45 2.49 -2.44
CA ALA A 44 7.54 2.75 -1.01
C ALA A 44 7.21 1.52 -0.15
N LEU A 45 6.28 0.66 -0.58
CA LEU A 45 5.99 -0.61 0.09
C LEU A 45 7.14 -1.60 -0.05
N GLU A 46 7.74 -1.70 -1.23
CA GLU A 46 8.92 -2.52 -1.50
C GLU A 46 10.10 -2.10 -0.61
N ASP A 47 10.43 -0.79 -0.58
CA ASP A 47 11.50 -0.24 0.28
C ASP A 47 11.18 -0.42 1.77
N ALA A 48 9.92 -0.17 2.17
CA ALA A 48 9.52 -0.32 3.55
C ALA A 48 9.68 -1.79 3.99
N PHE A 49 9.19 -2.76 3.24
CA PHE A 49 9.17 -4.16 3.68
C PHE A 49 10.37 -4.99 3.22
N ASP A 50 11.30 -4.40 2.45
CA ASP A 50 12.44 -5.10 1.82
C ASP A 50 11.95 -6.29 0.97
N ILE A 51 10.89 -6.04 0.18
CA ILE A 51 10.24 -7.01 -0.70
C ILE A 51 10.27 -6.52 -2.15
N MET A 52 10.00 -7.44 -3.08
CA MET A 52 9.84 -7.11 -4.50
C MET A 52 8.49 -7.65 -4.95
N LEU A 53 7.57 -6.75 -5.30
CA LEU A 53 6.23 -7.11 -5.73
C LEU A 53 6.25 -7.53 -7.20
N GLU A 54 5.58 -8.64 -7.50
CA GLU A 54 5.38 -9.07 -8.88
C GLU A 54 4.43 -8.12 -9.62
N THR A 55 4.56 -8.04 -10.95
CA THR A 55 3.72 -7.14 -11.77
C THR A 55 2.22 -7.42 -11.61
N ASP A 56 1.84 -8.69 -11.45
CA ASP A 56 0.44 -9.06 -11.20
C ASP A 56 -0.06 -8.56 -9.84
N ASP A 57 0.78 -8.65 -8.80
CA ASP A 57 0.45 -8.14 -7.45
C ASP A 57 0.37 -6.61 -7.42
N ILE A 58 1.23 -5.93 -8.16
CA ILE A 58 1.16 -4.48 -8.36
C ILE A 58 -0.20 -4.13 -8.94
N VAL A 59 -0.60 -4.75 -10.06
CA VAL A 59 -1.89 -4.48 -10.71
C VAL A 59 -3.08 -4.84 -9.79
N ASP A 60 -2.95 -5.89 -8.98
CA ASP A 60 -3.99 -6.32 -8.04
C ASP A 60 -4.14 -5.41 -6.80
N LEU A 61 -3.16 -4.54 -6.51
CA LEU A 61 -3.16 -3.63 -5.36
C LEU A 61 -4.19 -2.50 -5.55
N SER A 62 -5.45 -2.86 -5.34
CA SER A 62 -6.64 -2.04 -5.63
C SER A 62 -7.30 -1.42 -4.39
N SER A 63 -6.88 -1.83 -3.20
CA SER A 63 -7.32 -1.24 -1.93
C SER A 63 -6.27 -1.43 -0.83
N PHE A 64 -6.45 -0.70 0.27
CA PHE A 64 -5.61 -0.83 1.47
C PHE A 64 -5.64 -2.27 2.01
N GLU A 65 -6.83 -2.86 2.15
CA GLU A 65 -6.97 -4.24 2.61
C GLU A 65 -6.36 -5.22 1.61
N LYS A 66 -6.50 -4.95 0.30
CA LYS A 66 -5.96 -5.81 -0.74
C LYS A 66 -4.43 -5.83 -0.72
N GLY A 67 -3.80 -4.68 -0.50
CA GLY A 67 -2.35 -4.62 -0.33
C GLY A 67 -1.88 -5.39 0.90
N MET A 68 -2.62 -5.39 2.01
CA MET A 68 -2.30 -6.25 3.15
C MET A 68 -2.38 -7.75 2.82
N GLU A 69 -3.38 -8.17 2.02
CA GLU A 69 -3.47 -9.56 1.54
C GLU A 69 -2.28 -9.94 0.63
N ILE A 70 -1.88 -9.02 -0.25
CA ILE A 70 -0.73 -9.21 -1.13
C ILE A 70 0.54 -9.35 -0.31
N LEU A 71 0.80 -8.43 0.63
CA LEU A 71 2.02 -8.43 1.44
C LEU A 71 2.17 -9.71 2.29
N LYS A 72 1.06 -10.37 2.68
CA LYS A 72 1.10 -11.69 3.33
C LYS A 72 1.72 -12.79 2.47
N LYS A 73 1.63 -12.69 1.13
CA LYS A 73 2.31 -13.62 0.21
C LYS A 73 3.83 -13.51 0.29
N TYR A 74 4.33 -12.37 0.78
CA TYR A 74 5.75 -12.04 0.94
C TYR A 74 6.19 -12.11 2.41
N ASP A 75 5.56 -12.99 3.20
CA ASP A 75 5.88 -13.21 4.63
C ASP A 75 5.69 -11.98 5.54
N VAL A 76 4.89 -10.99 5.14
CA VAL A 76 4.52 -9.85 5.99
C VAL A 76 3.22 -10.11 6.73
N GLU A 77 3.28 -10.27 8.05
CA GLU A 77 2.12 -10.47 8.93
C GLU A 77 1.63 -9.15 9.57
N PHE A 78 0.31 -8.96 9.68
CA PHE A 78 -0.32 -7.72 10.17
C PHE A 78 -1.15 -7.94 11.43
#